data_AF-A0A966WJ33-F1
#
_entry.id   AF-A0A966WJ33-F1
#
_cell.length_a   1.000
_cell.length_b   1.000
_cell.length_c   1.000
_cell.angle_alpha   90.00
_cell.angle_beta   90.00
_cell.angle_gamma   90.00
#
_symmetry.space_group_name_H-M   'P 1'
#
loop_
_entity.id
_entity.type
_entity.pdbx_description
1 polymer ?
#
loop_
_entity_poly.entity_id
_entity_poly.type
_entity_poly.pdbx_seq_one_letter_code
_entity_poly.pdbx_strand_id
1 'polypeptide(L)'
;MQKHLLFYFLLLMSIPSIRAQQRDKKLEAIIAERVQGFKGSVGIYVKDLRSGRVSLFNADTLFPTASIVKVPILLGVTAAVENGQLAYDSNHIYRDSLLYAG
;
A
#
# COMPACT_ATOMS: atom_id res chain seq x y z
N MET A 1 16.81 -44.39 7.59
CA MET A 1 15.56 -44.03 6.86
C MET A 1 14.50 -43.36 7.74
N GLN A 2 14.09 -43.92 8.89
CA GLN A 2 12.98 -43.37 9.68
C GLN A 2 13.18 -41.93 10.21
N LYS A 3 14.41 -41.52 10.55
CA LYS A 3 14.70 -40.15 11.04
C LYS A 3 14.49 -39.07 9.98
N HIS A 4 14.79 -39.37 8.72
CA HIS A 4 14.56 -38.46 7.60
C HIS A 4 13.07 -38.36 7.29
N LEU A 5 12.32 -39.47 7.41
CA LEU A 5 10.87 -39.49 7.21
C LEU A 5 10.14 -38.62 8.25
N LEU A 6 10.58 -38.68 9.52
CA LEU A 6 10.06 -37.83 10.59
C LEU A 6 10.39 -36.34 10.35
N PHE A 7 11.58 -36.04 9.82
CA PHE A 7 11.99 -34.67 9.48
C PHE A 7 11.14 -34.09 8.33
N TYR A 8 10.87 -34.87 7.28
CA TYR A 8 9.96 -34.44 6.20
C TYR A 8 8.51 -34.27 6.68
N PHE A 9 8.06 -35.10 7.61
CA PHE A 9 6.72 -34.98 8.22
C PHE A 9 6.57 -33.70 9.06
N LEU A 10 7.58 -33.36 9.87
CA LEU A 10 7.64 -32.10 10.62
C LEU A 10 7.72 -30.88 9.69
N LEU A 11 8.45 -30.98 8.58
CA LEU A 11 8.55 -29.91 7.58
C LEU A 11 7.21 -29.64 6.88
N LEU A 12 6.41 -30.69 6.60
CA LEU A 12 5.08 -30.56 5.99
C LEU A 12 4.03 -29.93 6.93
N MET A 13 4.15 -30.17 8.24
CA MET A 13 3.26 -29.58 9.25
C MET A 13 3.59 -28.10 9.55
N SER A 14 4.73 -27.60 9.08
CA SER A 14 5.19 -26.23 9.30
C SER A 14 4.69 -25.22 8.27
N ILE A 15 3.82 -25.61 7.33
CA ILE A 15 3.27 -24.67 6.34
C ILE A 15 2.30 -23.75 7.09
N PRO A 16 2.65 -22.46 7.33
CA PRO A 16 1.70 -21.54 7.93
C PRO A 16 0.49 -21.48 7.01
N SER A 17 -0.71 -21.44 7.58
CA SER A 17 -1.93 -21.19 6.79
C SER A 17 -1.77 -19.84 6.10
N ILE A 18 -1.39 -19.87 4.81
CA ILE A 18 -1.34 -18.68 3.96
C ILE A 18 -2.79 -18.21 3.80
N ARG A 19 -3.23 -17.34 4.69
CA ARG A 19 -4.51 -16.66 4.57
C ARG A 19 -4.32 -15.50 3.60
N ALA A 20 -4.55 -15.76 2.32
CA ALA A 20 -4.73 -14.70 1.35
C ALA A 20 -5.87 -13.75 1.81
N GLN A 21 -5.74 -12.44 1.58
CA GLN A 21 -6.82 -11.51 1.91
C GLN A 21 -8.12 -11.93 1.20
N GLN A 22 -9.22 -11.92 1.96
CA GLN A 22 -10.53 -12.26 1.42
C GLN A 22 -10.96 -11.21 0.38
N ARG A 23 -11.33 -11.65 -0.83
CA ARG A 23 -11.71 -10.75 -1.93
C ARG A 23 -13.22 -10.50 -1.97
N ASP A 24 -13.63 -9.24 -2.09
CA ASP A 24 -15.01 -8.87 -2.41
C ASP A 24 -15.21 -8.81 -3.92
N LYS A 25 -15.61 -9.97 -4.49
CA LYS A 25 -15.82 -10.16 -5.93
C LYS A 25 -16.98 -9.36 -6.49
N LYS A 26 -17.98 -9.07 -5.67
CA LYS A 26 -19.13 -8.27 -6.09
C LYS A 26 -18.70 -6.83 -6.37
N LEU A 27 -17.91 -6.24 -5.46
CA LEU A 27 -17.38 -4.90 -5.65
C LEU A 27 -16.36 -4.85 -6.80
N GLU A 28 -15.53 -5.88 -6.98
CA GLU A 28 -14.61 -5.96 -8.14
C GLU A 28 -15.34 -5.93 -9.48
N ALA A 29 -16.45 -6.67 -9.61
CA ALA A 29 -17.26 -6.66 -10.83
C ALA A 29 -17.87 -5.28 -11.10
N ILE A 30 -18.40 -4.62 -10.07
CA ILE A 30 -18.93 -3.26 -10.17
C ILE A 30 -17.82 -2.29 -10.61
N ILE A 31 -16.63 -2.37 -10.00
CA ILE A 31 -15.50 -1.51 -10.39
C ILE A 31 -15.16 -1.72 -11.87
N ALA A 32 -15.04 -2.98 -12.32
CA ALA A 32 -14.69 -3.31 -13.71
C ALA A 32 -15.71 -2.74 -14.72
N GLU A 33 -17.00 -2.83 -14.42
CA GLU A 33 -18.08 -2.24 -15.22
C GLU A 33 -17.94 -0.71 -15.30
N ARG A 34 -17.68 -0.04 -14.16
CA ARG A 34 -17.63 1.42 -14.08
C ARG A 34 -16.43 2.03 -14.79
N VAL A 35 -15.32 1.31 -14.88
CA VAL A 35 -14.10 1.81 -15.52
C VAL A 35 -14.02 1.49 -17.01
N GLN A 36 -14.92 0.65 -17.55
CA GLN A 36 -14.87 0.16 -18.94
C GLN A 36 -14.85 1.28 -20.00
N GLY A 37 -15.49 2.42 -19.73
CA GLY A 37 -15.54 3.57 -20.64
C GLY A 37 -14.33 4.52 -20.56
N PHE A 38 -13.41 4.30 -19.61
CA PHE A 38 -12.29 5.20 -19.41
C PHE A 38 -11.17 4.96 -20.43
N LYS A 39 -10.81 6.00 -21.18
CA LYS A 39 -9.74 5.94 -22.19
C LYS A 39 -8.37 6.18 -21.55
N GLY A 40 -7.91 5.20 -20.78
CA GLY A 40 -6.60 5.24 -20.11
C GLY A 40 -6.43 4.07 -19.13
N SER A 41 -5.38 4.15 -18.31
CA SER A 41 -5.11 3.13 -17.29
C SER A 41 -5.74 3.52 -15.95
N VAL A 42 -6.43 2.58 -15.31
CA VAL A 42 -7.01 2.75 -13.97
C VAL A 42 -6.50 1.66 -13.05
N GLY A 43 -6.05 2.04 -11.86
CA GLY A 43 -5.73 1.16 -10.73
C GLY A 43 -6.57 1.54 -9.52
N ILE A 44 -7.23 0.56 -8.91
CA ILE A 44 -8.09 0.75 -7.73
C ILE A 44 -7.78 -0.34 -6.71
N TYR A 45 -7.48 0.10 -5.48
CA TYR A 45 -7.35 -0.74 -4.30
C TYR A 45 -8.36 -0.29 -3.25
N VAL A 46 -9.21 -1.20 -2.79
CA VAL A 46 -10.16 -0.97 -1.70
C VAL A 46 -9.88 -1.97 -0.59
N LYS A 47 -9.80 -1.50 0.65
CA LYS A 47 -9.71 -2.32 1.85
C LYS A 47 -10.79 -1.92 2.85
N ASP A 48 -11.69 -2.83 3.16
CA ASP A 48 -12.62 -2.68 4.28
C ASP A 48 -11.83 -2.89 5.58
N LEU A 49 -11.65 -1.83 6.37
CA LEU A 49 -10.86 -1.88 7.60
C LEU A 49 -11.50 -2.72 8.71
N ARG A 50 -12.82 -2.94 8.67
CA ARG A 50 -13.55 -3.75 9.65
C ARG A 50 -13.46 -5.23 9.34
N SER A 51 -13.71 -5.62 8.08
CA SER A 51 -13.70 -7.03 7.68
C SER A 51 -12.36 -7.53 7.16
N GLY A 52 -11.44 -6.63 6.82
CA GLY A 52 -10.16 -6.95 6.18
C GLY A 52 -10.29 -7.39 4.72
N ARG A 53 -11.51 -7.41 4.16
CA ARG A 53 -11.76 -7.77 2.76
C ARG A 53 -11.21 -6.71 1.82
N VAL A 54 -10.74 -7.15 0.66
CA VAL A 54 -10.14 -6.30 -0.37
C VAL A 54 -10.86 -6.44 -1.71
N SER A 55 -10.83 -5.37 -2.50
CA SER A 55 -11.20 -5.39 -3.92
C SER A 55 -10.07 -4.76 -4.73
N LEU A 56 -9.63 -5.47 -5.76
CA LEU A 56 -8.44 -5.10 -6.53
C LEU A 56 -8.80 -4.99 -8.02
N PHE A 57 -8.40 -3.89 -8.65
CA PHE A 57 -8.43 -3.70 -10.11
C PHE A 57 -7.11 -3.05 -10.53
N ASN A 58 -6.23 -3.78 -11.23
CA ASN A 58 -4.86 -3.32 -11.60
C ASN A 58 -4.10 -2.67 -10.43
N ALA A 59 -4.27 -3.19 -9.21
CA ALA A 59 -3.82 -2.52 -7.98
C ALA A 59 -2.29 -2.46 -7.83
N ASP A 60 -1.56 -3.41 -8.44
CA ASP A 60 -0.10 -3.48 -8.37
C ASP A 60 0.60 -2.79 -9.56
N THR A 61 -0.17 -2.09 -10.40
CA THR A 61 0.38 -1.28 -11.50
C THR A 61 0.96 0.03 -10.95
N LEU A 62 2.10 0.47 -11.50
CA LEU A 62 2.71 1.75 -11.14
C LEU A 62 1.96 2.93 -11.76
N PHE A 63 1.68 3.95 -10.96
CA PHE A 63 1.06 5.21 -11.39
C PHE A 63 1.84 6.43 -10.85
N PRO A 64 1.90 7.55 -11.59
CA PRO A 64 2.39 8.80 -11.04
C PRO A 64 1.56 9.21 -9.82
N THR A 65 2.22 9.47 -8.70
CA THR A 65 1.55 9.79 -7.43
C THR A 65 0.91 11.18 -7.44
N ALA A 66 1.36 12.10 -8.30
CA ALA A 66 0.99 13.51 -8.25
C ALA A 66 1.08 14.04 -6.81
N SER A 67 0.13 14.85 -6.35
CA SER A 67 0.14 15.36 -4.98
C SER A 67 -0.13 14.30 -3.89
N ILE A 68 -0.40 13.02 -4.21
CA ILE A 68 -0.50 11.94 -3.20
C ILE A 68 0.85 11.73 -2.52
N VAL A 69 1.98 12.03 -3.19
CA VAL A 69 3.33 11.97 -2.59
C VAL A 69 3.48 12.77 -1.29
N LYS A 70 2.63 13.79 -1.09
CA LYS A 70 2.64 14.60 0.12
C LYS A 70 2.23 13.81 1.37
N VAL A 71 1.49 12.71 1.22
CA VAL A 71 1.13 11.83 2.35
C VAL A 71 2.37 11.14 2.95
N PRO A 72 3.21 10.41 2.19
CA PRO A 72 4.44 9.85 2.76
C PRO A 72 5.45 10.93 3.18
N ILE A 73 5.50 12.09 2.51
CA ILE A 73 6.32 13.23 2.99
C ILE A 73 5.83 13.68 4.37
N LEU A 74 4.52 13.86 4.56
CA LEU A 74 3.92 14.21 5.85
C LEU A 74 4.27 13.17 6.90
N LEU A 75 4.13 11.87 6.61
CA LEU A 75 4.50 10.80 7.54
C LEU A 75 5.97 10.89 7.94
N GLY A 76 6.88 11.15 6.99
CA GLY A 76 8.31 11.33 7.28
C GLY A 76 8.58 12.55 8.16
N VAL A 77 7.93 13.69 7.88
CA VAL A 77 8.07 14.92 8.67
C VAL A 77 7.51 14.71 10.08
N THR A 78 6.33 14.12 10.22
CA THR A 78 5.73 13.83 11.54
C THR A 78 6.60 12.86 12.34
N ALA A 79 7.14 11.81 11.72
CA ALA A 79 8.08 10.91 12.39
C ALA A 79 9.35 11.65 12.86
N ALA A 80 9.89 12.57 12.05
CA ALA A 80 11.03 13.39 12.46
C ALA A 80 10.70 14.33 13.63
N VAL A 81 9.47 14.87 13.67
CA VAL A 81 8.97 15.65 14.82
C VAL A 81 8.86 14.77 16.07
N GLU A 82 8.24 13.59 15.96
CA GLU A 82 8.09 12.64 17.08
C GLU A 82 9.45 12.20 17.65
N ASN A 83 10.46 12.06 16.79
CA ASN A 83 11.81 11.71 17.17
C ASN A 83 12.66 12.90 17.66
N GLY A 84 12.09 14.10 17.77
CA GLY A 84 12.79 15.30 18.23
C GLY A 84 13.81 15.87 17.23
N GLN A 85 13.78 15.41 15.98
CA GLN A 85 14.68 15.87 14.91
C GLN A 85 14.18 17.18 14.28
N LEU A 86 12.88 17.44 14.36
CA LEU A 86 12.23 18.68 13.93
C LEU A 86 11.33 19.21 15.05
N ALA A 87 11.26 20.53 15.18
CA ALA A 87 10.26 21.18 16.02
C ALA A 87 8.98 21.41 15.20
N TYR A 88 7.82 21.06 15.75
CA TYR A 88 6.54 21.21 15.04
C TYR A 88 6.22 22.68 14.70
N ASP A 89 6.58 23.58 15.61
CA ASP A 89 6.33 25.02 15.56
C ASP A 89 7.53 25.81 15.01
N SER A 90 8.44 25.15 14.30
CA SER A 90 9.60 25.84 13.72
C SER A 90 9.17 26.85 12.65
N ASN A 91 9.71 28.07 12.76
CA ASN A 91 9.57 29.07 11.72
C ASN A 91 10.48 28.75 10.53
N HIS A 92 9.89 28.63 9.34
CA HIS A 92 10.62 28.43 8.09
C HIS A 92 10.59 29.70 7.24
N ILE A 93 11.77 30.20 6.87
CA ILE A 93 11.91 31.31 5.93
C ILE A 93 12.07 30.72 4.53
N TYR A 94 11.08 30.95 3.68
CA TYR A 94 11.16 30.58 2.27
C TYR A 94 12.01 31.60 1.51
N ARG A 95 12.88 31.11 0.61
CA ARG A 95 13.74 31.94 -0.25
C ARG A 95 13.52 31.52 -1.70
N ASP A 96 13.48 32.50 -2.58
CA ASP A 96 13.32 32.29 -4.03
C ASP A 96 14.50 31.57 -4.68
N SER A 97 15.60 31.35 -3.95
CA SER A 97 16.74 30.53 -4.38
C SER A 97 16.41 29.04 -4.48
N LEU A 98 15.28 28.57 -3.95
CA LEU A 98 14.80 27.20 -4.10
C LEU A 98 14.11 27.04 -5.46
N LEU A 99 14.89 27.11 -6.53
CA LEU A 99 14.42 26.82 -7.88
C LEU A 99 14.05 25.34 -7.99
N TYR A 100 12.76 25.05 -8.12
CA TYR A 100 12.27 23.79 -8.67
C TYR A 100 12.23 23.92 -10.19
N ALA A 101 13.31 23.54 -10.86
CA ALA A 101 13.27 23.32 -12.30
C ALA A 101 12.36 22.10 -12.53
N GLY A 102 11.11 22.37 -12.93
CA GLY A 102 10.13 21.35 -13.25
C GLY A 102 10.61 20.39 -14.32
#